data_AF-A0A832M3T2-F1
#
_entry.id   AF-A0A832M3T2-F1
#
_cell.length_a   1.000
_cell.length_b   1.000
_cell.length_c   1.000
_cell.angle_alpha   90.00
_cell.angle_beta   90.00
_cell.angle_gamma   90.00
#
_symmetry.space_group_name_H-M   'P 1'
#
loop_
_entity.id
_entity.type
_entity.pdbx_description
1 polymer ?
#
loop_
_entity_poly.entity_id
_entity_poly.type
_entity_poly.pdbx_seq_one_letter_code
_entity_poly.pdbx_strand_id
1 'polypeptide(L)'
;MQRRQILKAIPIFLAGWASTAYAQSRQDDAARLFDIAAAKHKRELRDLWSLRSAPLINIRDASSKSIASALAAKREQDDEITYPDKTSVLFYSYDQDSLQIWLIDALGVQAYHKQSISKKQISEAILNLRNSLNVDSLQRSRVPTRKGVKDIPVANRKKASRDSAIAHLTKILLPTSIASKLDAVEHLIVVPVLEIGTVPYAVLKPFKNNSFLIDRMSISVAPSLFDVGQALYRRPLTDLFASPLIVGNPYLPESSDWSVPPLPGAEQEAQAIATMMNTVPLLDKQATKTEILSRVKKSSLLYFATHGIANSRDPLSGGFLMLSAQKI
;
A
#
# COMPACT_ATOMS: atom_id res chain seq x y z
N MET A 1 8.32 -66.95 -49.20
CA MET A 1 8.91 -66.01 -48.22
C MET A 1 8.51 -64.60 -48.57
N GLN A 2 7.80 -63.91 -47.65
CA GLN A 2 7.82 -62.47 -47.33
C GLN A 2 6.43 -62.00 -46.87
N ARG A 3 6.27 -61.94 -45.55
CA ARG A 3 5.17 -61.27 -44.85
C ARG A 3 5.43 -59.76 -44.89
N ARG A 4 4.46 -58.96 -45.37
CA ARG A 4 4.41 -57.51 -45.14
C ARG A 4 3.74 -57.26 -43.79
N GLN A 5 4.49 -56.69 -42.84
CA GLN A 5 3.96 -56.20 -41.57
C GLN A 5 3.52 -54.74 -41.71
N ILE A 6 2.34 -54.46 -41.17
CA ILE A 6 1.72 -53.15 -40.99
C ILE A 6 2.28 -52.56 -39.68
N LEU A 7 2.93 -51.40 -39.74
CA LEU A 7 3.24 -50.58 -38.56
C LEU A 7 2.43 -49.29 -38.64
N LYS A 8 1.39 -49.23 -37.81
CA LYS A 8 0.59 -48.04 -37.53
C LYS A 8 1.47 -47.04 -36.78
N ALA A 9 1.62 -45.83 -37.32
CA ALA A 9 2.12 -44.69 -36.57
C ALA A 9 1.06 -44.28 -35.53
N ILE A 10 1.40 -44.36 -34.25
CA ILE A 10 0.64 -43.74 -33.16
C ILE A 10 1.30 -42.38 -32.90
N PRO A 11 0.60 -41.25 -33.03
CA PRO A 11 1.16 -39.96 -32.65
C PRO A 11 1.20 -39.88 -31.12
N ILE A 12 2.39 -39.58 -30.61
CA ILE A 12 2.67 -39.30 -29.20
C ILE A 12 1.98 -37.97 -28.83
N PHE A 13 0.82 -38.04 -28.15
CA PHE A 13 0.08 -36.88 -27.64
C PHE A 13 0.26 -36.65 -26.12
N LEU A 14 1.27 -37.24 -25.49
CA LEU A 14 1.40 -37.29 -24.02
C LEU A 14 2.15 -36.12 -23.36
N ALA A 15 2.84 -35.25 -24.12
CA ALA A 15 3.68 -34.20 -23.52
C ALA A 15 2.90 -32.92 -23.08
N GLY A 16 1.74 -32.66 -23.69
CA GLY A 16 0.93 -31.46 -23.39
C GLY A 16 0.05 -31.58 -22.14
N TRP A 17 -0.31 -32.80 -21.73
CA TRP A 17 -1.27 -33.04 -20.64
C TRP A 17 -0.61 -33.10 -19.26
N ALA A 18 0.62 -33.61 -19.18
CA ALA A 18 1.37 -33.68 -17.93
C ALA A 18 1.85 -32.29 -17.46
N SER A 19 2.21 -31.40 -18.39
CA SER A 19 2.68 -30.05 -18.09
C SER A 19 1.54 -29.12 -17.63
N THR A 20 0.35 -29.24 -18.22
CA THR A 20 -0.85 -28.49 -17.80
C THR A 20 -1.39 -28.98 -16.46
N ALA A 21 -1.48 -30.29 -16.23
CA ALA A 21 -1.88 -30.84 -14.94
C ALA A 21 -0.92 -30.46 -13.80
N TYR A 22 0.39 -30.47 -14.07
CA TYR A 22 1.40 -30.04 -13.10
C TYR A 22 1.32 -28.54 -12.77
N ALA A 23 1.10 -27.69 -13.79
CA ALA A 23 0.90 -26.26 -13.59
C ALA A 23 -0.37 -25.96 -12.77
N GLN A 24 -1.47 -26.67 -13.08
CA GLN A 24 -2.74 -26.54 -12.35
C GLN A 24 -2.58 -26.95 -10.88
N SER A 25 -1.94 -28.09 -10.60
CA SER A 25 -1.67 -28.55 -9.24
C SER A 25 -0.87 -27.53 -8.41
N ARG A 26 0.13 -26.87 -9.01
CA ARG A 26 0.88 -25.79 -8.32
C ARG A 26 0.02 -24.58 -8.02
N GLN A 27 -0.89 -24.22 -8.91
CA GLN A 27 -1.80 -23.09 -8.73
C GLN A 27 -2.82 -23.37 -7.62
N ASP A 28 -3.32 -24.60 -7.56
CA ASP A 28 -4.22 -25.07 -6.49
C ASP A 28 -3.52 -25.05 -5.12
N ASP A 29 -2.25 -25.47 -5.06
CA ASP A 29 -1.42 -25.38 -3.86
C ASP A 29 -1.17 -23.92 -3.44
N ALA A 30 -0.88 -23.04 -4.39
CA ALA A 30 -0.66 -21.61 -4.13
C ALA A 30 -1.93 -20.93 -3.60
N ALA A 31 -3.10 -21.27 -4.14
CA ALA A 31 -4.40 -20.81 -3.67
C ALA A 31 -4.72 -21.30 -2.26
N ARG A 32 -4.44 -22.58 -1.97
CA ARG A 32 -4.59 -23.12 -0.60
C ARG A 32 -3.68 -22.41 0.40
N LEU A 33 -2.42 -22.18 0.05
CA LEU A 33 -1.46 -21.46 0.89
C LEU A 33 -1.89 -20.00 1.10
N PHE A 34 -2.45 -19.36 0.07
CA PHE A 34 -3.06 -18.03 0.18
C PHE A 34 -4.17 -18.03 1.23
N ASP A 35 -5.11 -18.98 1.18
CA ASP A 35 -6.25 -19.03 2.09
C ASP A 35 -5.78 -19.23 3.56
N ILE A 36 -4.75 -20.03 3.78
CA ILE A 36 -4.11 -20.20 5.10
C ILE A 36 -3.49 -18.87 5.57
N ALA A 37 -2.77 -18.16 4.69
CA ALA A 37 -2.16 -16.87 5.00
C ALA A 37 -3.22 -15.78 5.27
N ALA A 38 -4.33 -15.78 4.52
CA ALA A 38 -5.46 -14.88 4.75
C ALA A 38 -6.13 -15.15 6.11
N ALA A 39 -6.33 -16.41 6.49
CA ALA A 39 -6.85 -16.77 7.80
C ALA A 39 -5.90 -16.33 8.95
N LYS A 40 -4.59 -16.43 8.75
CA LYS A 40 -3.59 -15.88 9.69
C LYS A 40 -3.70 -14.36 9.78
N HIS A 41 -3.75 -13.66 8.66
CA HIS A 41 -3.88 -12.21 8.61
C HIS A 41 -5.15 -11.71 9.33
N LYS A 42 -6.27 -12.46 9.23
CA LYS A 42 -7.51 -12.17 9.98
C LYS A 42 -7.29 -12.19 11.48
N ARG A 43 -6.56 -13.20 11.98
CA ARG A 43 -6.24 -13.32 13.41
C ARG A 43 -5.37 -12.16 13.86
N GLU A 44 -4.31 -11.85 13.12
CA GLU A 44 -3.42 -10.72 13.42
C GLU A 44 -4.16 -9.37 13.44
N LEU A 45 -5.09 -9.16 12.52
CA LEU A 45 -5.92 -7.95 12.51
C LEU A 45 -6.85 -7.88 13.73
N ARG A 46 -7.47 -8.99 14.12
CA ARG A 46 -8.30 -9.07 15.33
C ARG A 46 -7.49 -8.80 16.61
N ASP A 47 -6.29 -9.33 16.70
CA ASP A 47 -5.39 -9.11 17.82
C ASP A 47 -4.99 -7.63 17.91
N LEU A 48 -4.68 -7.02 16.76
CA LEU A 48 -4.37 -5.59 16.65
C LEU A 48 -5.55 -4.71 17.08
N TRP A 49 -6.78 -5.01 16.68
CA TRP A 49 -7.96 -4.26 17.12
C TRP A 49 -8.25 -4.43 18.61
N SER A 50 -8.07 -5.65 19.13
CA SER A 50 -8.24 -5.93 20.56
C SER A 50 -7.23 -5.13 21.39
N LEU A 51 -5.96 -5.08 20.97
CA LEU A 51 -4.92 -4.24 21.58
C LEU A 51 -5.26 -2.74 21.54
N ARG A 52 -6.04 -2.32 20.54
CA ARG A 52 -6.47 -0.93 20.35
C ARG A 52 -7.78 -0.59 21.07
N SER A 53 -8.35 -1.53 21.83
CA SER A 53 -9.68 -1.37 22.46
C SER A 53 -10.76 -0.95 21.45
N ALA A 54 -10.57 -1.28 20.17
CA ALA A 54 -11.55 -1.02 19.13
C ALA A 54 -12.69 -2.04 19.23
N PRO A 55 -13.94 -1.68 18.89
CA PRO A 55 -15.04 -2.64 18.87
C PRO A 55 -14.73 -3.80 17.94
N LEU A 56 -15.10 -5.02 18.34
CA LEU A 56 -14.95 -6.21 17.51
C LEU A 56 -15.83 -6.08 16.26
N ILE A 57 -15.22 -5.80 15.11
CA ILE A 57 -15.94 -5.75 13.84
C ILE A 57 -15.98 -7.17 13.25
N ASN A 58 -17.14 -7.55 12.72
CA ASN A 58 -17.28 -8.81 11.99
C ASN A 58 -16.54 -8.73 10.65
N ILE A 59 -15.31 -9.23 10.64
CA ILE A 59 -14.49 -9.35 9.42
C ILE A 59 -14.96 -10.57 8.64
N ARG A 60 -15.51 -10.38 7.43
CA ARG A 60 -15.82 -11.48 6.51
C ARG A 60 -14.54 -12.23 6.15
N ASP A 61 -14.62 -13.55 5.99
CA ASP A 61 -13.46 -14.31 5.54
C ASP A 61 -13.03 -13.88 4.14
N ALA A 62 -11.71 -13.90 3.92
CA ALA A 62 -11.09 -13.64 2.64
C ALA A 62 -10.38 -14.93 2.20
N SER A 63 -10.59 -15.30 0.95
CA SER A 63 -9.91 -16.39 0.26
C SER A 63 -9.45 -15.90 -1.10
N SER A 64 -8.57 -16.66 -1.73
CA SER A 64 -8.17 -16.47 -3.11
C SER A 64 -9.41 -16.34 -4.02
N LYS A 65 -10.42 -17.18 -3.82
CA LYS A 65 -11.68 -17.09 -4.58
C LYS A 65 -12.44 -15.80 -4.29
N SER A 66 -12.61 -15.42 -3.01
CA SER A 66 -13.39 -14.22 -2.69
C SER A 66 -12.73 -12.94 -3.18
N ILE A 67 -11.38 -12.87 -3.13
CA ILE A 67 -10.61 -11.74 -3.65
C ILE A 67 -10.72 -11.67 -5.16
N ALA A 68 -10.55 -12.80 -5.87
CA ALA A 68 -10.73 -12.86 -7.31
C ALA A 68 -12.15 -12.42 -7.72
N SER A 69 -13.18 -12.92 -7.03
CA SER A 69 -14.56 -12.50 -7.26
C SER A 69 -14.78 -11.00 -7.01
N ALA A 70 -14.15 -10.43 -5.97
CA ALA A 70 -14.25 -9.00 -5.69
C ALA A 70 -13.60 -8.14 -6.78
N LEU A 71 -12.47 -8.60 -7.35
CA LEU A 71 -11.80 -7.93 -8.46
C LEU A 71 -12.53 -8.12 -9.80
N ALA A 72 -13.21 -9.26 -10.00
CA ALA A 72 -13.98 -9.57 -11.20
C ALA A 72 -15.36 -8.91 -11.22
N ALA A 73 -15.86 -8.44 -10.08
CA ALA A 73 -17.18 -7.87 -9.95
C ALA A 73 -17.32 -6.59 -10.79
N LYS A 74 -17.92 -6.73 -11.98
CA LYS A 74 -18.51 -5.63 -12.74
C LYS A 74 -19.90 -5.41 -12.18
N ARG A 75 -20.16 -4.25 -11.56
CA ARG A 75 -21.47 -4.00 -10.94
C ARG A 75 -22.38 -3.31 -11.96
N GLU A 76 -23.63 -3.75 -12.01
CA GLU A 76 -24.60 -3.50 -13.09
C GLU A 76 -25.13 -2.05 -13.17
N GLN A 77 -24.75 -1.16 -12.25
CA GLN A 77 -25.18 0.24 -12.21
C GLN A 77 -24.00 1.19 -12.36
N ASP A 78 -24.15 2.20 -13.21
CA ASP A 78 -23.15 3.22 -13.58
C ASP A 78 -22.58 4.04 -12.39
N ASP A 79 -23.18 3.94 -11.21
CA ASP A 79 -22.81 4.72 -10.01
C ASP A 79 -21.96 3.96 -8.98
N GLU A 80 -21.58 2.70 -9.23
CA GLU A 80 -20.74 1.92 -8.29
C GLU A 80 -19.28 1.86 -8.74
N ILE A 81 -18.37 2.35 -7.89
CA ILE A 81 -16.92 2.27 -8.13
C ILE A 81 -16.50 0.79 -8.10
N THR A 82 -16.23 0.23 -9.28
CA THR A 82 -15.55 -1.06 -9.42
C THR A 82 -14.03 -0.86 -9.39
N TYR A 83 -13.30 -1.95 -9.15
CA TYR A 83 -11.86 -1.91 -9.42
C TYR A 83 -11.63 -1.64 -10.91
N PRO A 84 -10.62 -0.83 -11.27
CA PRO A 84 -10.20 -0.70 -12.66
C PRO A 84 -9.88 -2.06 -13.27
N ASP A 85 -10.06 -2.19 -14.59
CA ASP A 85 -9.59 -3.37 -15.32
C ASP A 85 -8.10 -3.60 -15.05
N LYS A 86 -7.67 -4.88 -15.12
CA LYS A 86 -6.28 -5.30 -14.84
C LYS A 86 -5.76 -4.86 -13.46
N THR A 87 -6.65 -4.77 -12.47
CA THR A 87 -6.27 -4.66 -11.07
C THR A 87 -5.74 -6.00 -10.55
N SER A 88 -4.63 -5.96 -9.82
CA SER A 88 -4.09 -7.11 -9.08
C SER A 88 -3.75 -6.72 -7.64
N VAL A 89 -3.93 -7.66 -6.71
CA VAL A 89 -3.49 -7.53 -5.32
C VAL A 89 -2.17 -8.25 -5.14
N LEU A 90 -1.20 -7.54 -4.57
CA LEU A 90 0.10 -8.06 -4.14
C LEU A 90 0.06 -8.25 -2.62
N PHE A 91 -0.18 -9.49 -2.20
CA PHE A 91 -0.32 -9.84 -0.78
C PHE A 91 0.97 -10.40 -0.21
N TYR A 92 1.43 -9.83 0.90
CA TYR A 92 2.58 -10.30 1.65
C TYR A 92 2.16 -10.96 2.95
N SER A 93 2.78 -12.10 3.27
CA SER A 93 2.70 -12.72 4.60
C SER A 93 4.09 -13.11 5.06
N TYR A 94 4.35 -12.97 6.36
CA TYR A 94 5.61 -13.38 6.97
C TYR A 94 5.33 -14.41 8.06
N ASP A 95 6.04 -15.54 7.98
CA ASP A 95 5.98 -16.60 8.97
C ASP A 95 7.27 -17.45 8.92
N GLN A 96 7.72 -17.97 10.06
CA GLN A 96 8.89 -18.86 10.17
C GLN A 96 10.11 -18.38 9.36
N ASP A 97 10.49 -17.11 9.53
CA ASP A 97 11.59 -16.46 8.81
C ASP A 97 11.56 -16.60 7.28
N SER A 98 10.33 -16.66 6.75
CA SER A 98 10.06 -16.68 5.33
C SER A 98 9.07 -15.59 4.95
N LEU A 99 9.43 -14.83 3.93
CA LEU A 99 8.51 -13.92 3.25
C LEU A 99 7.79 -14.69 2.14
N GLN A 100 6.46 -14.63 2.18
CA GLN A 100 5.57 -15.21 1.18
C GLN A 100 4.84 -14.09 0.45
N ILE A 101 4.75 -14.21 -0.88
CA ILE A 101 4.27 -13.17 -1.77
C ILE A 101 3.32 -13.81 -2.77
N TRP A 102 2.10 -13.27 -2.88
CA TRP A 102 1.12 -13.67 -3.88
C TRP A 102 0.75 -12.49 -4.76
N LEU A 103 0.59 -12.76 -6.06
CA LEU A 103 -0.10 -11.87 -6.98
C LEU A 103 -1.43 -12.53 -7.36
N ILE A 104 -2.53 -11.84 -7.12
CA ILE A 104 -3.89 -12.31 -7.41
C ILE A 104 -4.66 -11.27 -8.20
N ASP A 105 -5.39 -11.71 -9.23
CA ASP A 105 -6.26 -10.87 -10.05
C ASP A 105 -7.69 -11.45 -10.08
N ALA A 106 -8.53 -10.93 -10.98
CA ALA A 106 -9.90 -11.39 -11.21
C ALA A 106 -10.03 -12.88 -11.61
N LEU A 107 -8.94 -13.49 -12.09
CA LEU A 107 -8.89 -14.91 -12.49
C LEU A 107 -8.33 -15.81 -11.39
N GLY A 108 -7.88 -15.25 -10.25
CA GLY A 108 -7.31 -15.99 -9.14
C GLY A 108 -5.81 -15.76 -8.97
N VAL A 109 -5.13 -16.70 -8.31
CA VAL A 109 -3.70 -16.57 -8.02
C VAL A 109 -2.89 -16.71 -9.31
N GLN A 110 -2.19 -15.64 -9.69
CA GLN A 110 -1.37 -15.56 -10.90
C GLN A 110 0.10 -15.91 -10.64
N ALA A 111 0.58 -15.62 -9.44
CA ALA A 111 1.94 -15.96 -9.03
C ALA A 111 2.05 -16.14 -7.51
N TYR A 112 3.00 -16.98 -7.11
CA TYR A 112 3.40 -17.19 -5.72
C TYR A 112 4.93 -17.26 -5.62
N HIS A 113 5.47 -16.70 -4.55
CA HIS A 113 6.86 -16.80 -4.20
C HIS A 113 7.02 -16.97 -2.68
N LYS A 114 7.96 -17.83 -2.28
CA LYS A 114 8.42 -17.95 -0.89
C LYS A 114 9.94 -17.86 -0.88
N GLN A 115 10.48 -17.05 0.02
CA GLN A 115 11.91 -16.94 0.25
C GLN A 115 12.21 -16.88 1.74
N SER A 116 13.31 -17.51 2.14
CA SER A 116 13.84 -17.36 3.50
C SER A 116 14.59 -16.04 3.60
N ILE A 117 14.13 -15.17 4.50
CA ILE A 117 14.72 -13.86 4.76
C ILE A 117 14.27 -13.41 6.14
N SER A 118 15.21 -12.92 6.95
CA SER A 118 14.90 -12.43 8.30
C SER A 118 14.25 -11.04 8.27
N LYS A 119 13.46 -10.72 9.30
CA LYS A 119 12.90 -9.36 9.50
C LYS A 119 13.99 -8.29 9.48
N LYS A 120 15.15 -8.57 10.08
CA LYS A 120 16.29 -7.65 10.11
C LYS A 120 16.80 -7.33 8.70
N GLN A 121 16.94 -8.33 7.84
CA GLN A 121 17.37 -8.10 6.45
C GLN A 121 16.36 -7.27 5.66
N ILE A 122 15.06 -7.52 5.86
CA ILE A 122 13.99 -6.70 5.25
C ILE A 122 14.11 -5.24 5.73
N SER A 123 14.16 -5.02 7.04
CA SER A 123 14.29 -3.68 7.63
C SER A 123 15.54 -2.93 7.16
N GLU A 124 16.69 -3.62 7.08
CA GLU A 124 17.93 -3.04 6.57
C GLU A 124 17.82 -2.66 5.10
N ALA A 125 17.20 -3.48 4.25
CA ALA A 125 16.98 -3.18 2.84
C ALA A 125 16.06 -1.95 2.63
N ILE A 126 14.98 -1.86 3.41
CA ILE A 126 14.04 -0.72 3.39
C ILE A 126 14.76 0.56 3.84
N LEU A 127 15.48 0.49 4.97
CA LEU A 127 16.24 1.63 5.50
C LEU A 127 17.30 2.12 4.52
N ASN A 128 18.02 1.21 3.86
CA ASN A 128 19.01 1.55 2.85
C ASN A 128 18.38 2.29 1.65
N LEU A 129 17.22 1.84 1.17
CA LEU A 129 16.50 2.55 0.11
C LEU A 129 16.09 3.95 0.55
N ARG A 130 15.41 4.07 1.70
CA ARG A 130 14.94 5.35 2.23
C ARG A 130 16.08 6.36 2.45
N ASN A 131 17.21 5.89 2.98
CA ASN A 131 18.42 6.70 3.14
C ASN A 131 19.04 7.11 1.80
N SER A 132 19.06 6.21 0.80
CA SER A 132 19.57 6.53 -0.54
C SER A 132 18.73 7.59 -1.27
N LEU A 133 17.45 7.69 -0.91
CA LEU A 133 16.50 8.71 -1.39
C LEU A 133 16.49 9.97 -0.51
N ASN A 134 17.33 10.03 0.54
CA ASN A 134 17.36 11.10 1.54
C ASN A 134 16.01 11.35 2.25
N VAL A 135 15.11 10.36 2.29
CA VAL A 135 13.77 10.50 2.89
C VAL A 135 13.89 10.88 4.36
N ASP A 136 14.65 10.11 5.14
CA ASP A 136 14.72 10.28 6.59
C ASP A 136 15.50 11.56 6.98
N SER A 137 16.48 11.98 6.17
CA SER A 137 17.21 13.23 6.40
C SER A 137 16.35 14.47 6.10
N LEU A 138 15.59 14.46 5.00
CA LEU A 138 14.72 15.57 4.65
C LEU A 138 13.56 15.68 5.64
N GLN A 139 12.99 14.55 6.06
CA GLN A 139 11.94 14.49 7.06
C GLN A 139 12.39 15.13 8.38
N ARG A 140 13.60 14.83 8.89
CA ARG A 140 14.12 15.40 10.15
C ARG A 140 14.14 16.92 10.19
N SER A 141 14.49 17.58 9.08
CA SER A 141 14.53 19.05 9.03
C SER A 141 13.15 19.72 9.07
N ARG A 142 12.07 18.93 8.89
CA ARG A 142 10.71 19.44 8.69
C ARG A 142 9.69 18.88 9.67
N VAL A 143 10.06 17.91 10.51
CA VAL A 143 9.14 17.32 11.49
C VAL A 143 9.11 18.13 12.78
N PRO A 144 7.97 18.17 13.46
CA PRO A 144 7.90 18.65 14.82
C PRO A 144 8.78 17.81 15.75
N THR A 145 9.51 18.45 16.65
CA THR A 145 10.36 17.78 17.65
C THR A 145 9.86 18.04 19.06
N ARG A 146 9.95 17.03 19.94
CA ARG A 146 9.65 17.23 21.36
C ARG A 146 10.79 17.99 22.03
N LYS A 147 10.47 19.09 22.71
CA LYS A 147 11.46 19.86 23.48
C LYS A 147 12.04 18.98 24.60
N GLY A 148 13.34 19.07 24.83
CA GLY A 148 14.06 18.29 25.84
C GLY A 148 14.46 16.86 25.44
N VAL A 149 14.06 16.37 24.26
CA VAL A 149 14.57 15.11 23.71
C VAL A 149 15.79 15.42 22.84
N LYS A 150 16.96 14.86 23.19
CA LYS A 150 18.14 14.96 22.31
C LYS A 150 17.88 14.19 21.03
N ASP A 151 18.05 14.85 19.89
CA ASP A 151 18.02 14.16 18.60
C ASP A 151 19.07 13.05 18.57
N ILE A 152 18.62 11.82 18.32
CA ILE A 152 19.54 10.70 18.10
C ILE A 152 20.18 10.93 16.73
N PRO A 153 21.52 11.06 16.64
CA PRO A 153 22.19 11.22 15.35
C PRO A 153 21.79 10.08 14.42
N VAL A 154 21.36 10.37 13.17
CA VAL A 154 21.41 9.29 12.17
C VAL A 154 22.89 9.00 12.00
N ALA A 155 23.33 7.81 12.39
CA ALA A 155 24.63 7.34 11.94
C ALA A 155 24.60 7.42 10.41
N ASN A 156 25.42 8.30 9.83
CA ASN A 156 25.61 8.44 8.39
C ASN A 156 26.33 7.16 7.91
N ARG A 157 25.60 6.04 7.90
CA ARG A 157 26.10 4.75 7.41
C ARG A 157 26.40 4.94 5.92
N LYS A 158 27.50 4.36 5.44
CA LYS A 158 27.89 4.41 4.03
C LYS A 158 26.65 4.17 3.15
N LYS A 159 26.24 5.20 2.40
CA LYS A 159 25.06 5.12 1.55
C LYS A 159 25.33 4.07 0.48
N ALA A 160 24.57 2.97 0.48
CA ALA A 160 24.46 2.14 -0.71
C ALA A 160 24.05 3.06 -1.88
N SER A 161 24.58 2.83 -3.08
CA SER A 161 24.15 3.60 -4.23
C SER A 161 22.65 3.45 -4.42
N ARG A 162 21.96 4.51 -4.85
CA ARG A 162 20.51 4.51 -5.05
C ARG A 162 20.07 3.33 -5.93
N ASP A 163 20.79 3.08 -7.01
CA ASP A 163 20.46 1.99 -7.94
C ASP A 163 20.66 0.61 -7.30
N SER A 164 21.70 0.42 -6.50
CA SER A 164 21.90 -0.84 -5.75
C SER A 164 20.81 -1.04 -4.70
N ALA A 165 20.37 0.02 -4.01
CA ALA A 165 19.31 -0.07 -3.02
C ALA A 165 17.96 -0.39 -3.65
N ILE A 166 17.63 0.26 -4.78
CA ILE A 166 16.44 -0.05 -5.59
C ILE A 166 16.48 -1.49 -6.08
N ALA A 167 17.58 -1.93 -6.68
CA ALA A 167 17.71 -3.28 -7.23
C ALA A 167 17.59 -4.35 -6.13
N HIS A 168 18.25 -4.13 -4.98
CA HIS A 168 18.22 -5.06 -3.87
C HIS A 168 16.80 -5.21 -3.29
N LEU A 169 16.12 -4.10 -2.99
CA LEU A 169 14.77 -4.16 -2.44
C LEU A 169 13.74 -4.67 -3.47
N THR A 170 13.91 -4.31 -4.76
CA THR A 170 13.09 -4.87 -5.84
C THR A 170 13.21 -6.40 -5.88
N LYS A 171 14.42 -6.95 -5.77
CA LYS A 171 14.62 -8.41 -5.77
C LYS A 171 13.91 -9.10 -4.59
N ILE A 172 13.89 -8.46 -3.42
CA ILE A 172 13.21 -8.99 -2.23
C ILE A 172 11.70 -8.93 -2.39
N LEU A 173 11.14 -7.78 -2.80
CA LEU A 173 9.69 -7.57 -2.78
C LEU A 173 8.98 -8.01 -4.06
N LEU A 174 9.69 -7.99 -5.18
CA LEU A 174 9.17 -8.31 -6.51
C LEU A 174 10.13 -9.29 -7.21
N PRO A 175 10.34 -10.49 -6.66
CA PRO A 175 11.21 -11.49 -7.26
C PRO A 175 10.71 -11.90 -8.65
N THR A 176 11.57 -12.48 -9.48
CA THR A 176 11.27 -12.79 -10.90
C THR A 176 9.96 -13.55 -11.11
N SER A 177 9.60 -14.47 -10.22
CA SER A 177 8.33 -15.22 -10.31
C SER A 177 7.09 -14.33 -10.18
N ILE A 178 7.18 -13.22 -9.44
CA ILE A 178 6.13 -12.18 -9.34
C ILE A 178 6.29 -11.18 -10.50
N ALA A 179 7.49 -10.64 -10.68
CA ALA A 179 7.78 -9.60 -11.67
C ALA A 179 7.37 -9.98 -13.09
N SER A 180 7.54 -11.25 -13.48
CA SER A 180 7.15 -11.76 -14.81
C SER A 180 5.66 -11.69 -15.13
N LYS A 181 4.80 -11.43 -14.14
CA LYS A 181 3.35 -11.27 -14.30
C LYS A 181 2.88 -9.82 -14.25
N LEU A 182 3.76 -8.89 -13.88
CA LEU A 182 3.41 -7.48 -13.69
C LEU A 182 3.17 -6.72 -15.00
N ASP A 183 3.68 -7.21 -16.13
CA ASP A 183 3.46 -6.57 -17.44
C ASP A 183 1.97 -6.50 -17.84
N ALA A 184 1.13 -7.38 -17.27
CA ALA A 184 -0.31 -7.41 -17.51
C ALA A 184 -1.14 -6.56 -16.52
N VAL A 185 -0.49 -5.91 -15.54
CA VAL A 185 -1.14 -5.18 -14.44
C VAL A 185 -1.10 -3.68 -14.69
N GLU A 186 -2.25 -3.00 -14.58
CA GLU A 186 -2.35 -1.53 -14.69
C GLU A 186 -2.65 -0.85 -13.34
N HIS A 187 -3.17 -1.61 -12.38
CA HIS A 187 -3.38 -1.16 -11.01
C HIS A 187 -2.96 -2.23 -10.01
N LEU A 188 -2.01 -1.88 -9.14
CA LEU A 188 -1.46 -2.79 -8.14
C LEU A 188 -1.86 -2.35 -6.73
N ILE A 189 -2.65 -3.17 -6.06
CA ILE A 189 -3.01 -3.00 -4.65
C ILE A 189 -2.00 -3.76 -3.80
N VAL A 190 -1.20 -3.07 -3.01
CA VAL A 190 -0.25 -3.68 -2.08
C VAL A 190 -0.94 -3.93 -0.74
N VAL A 191 -0.93 -5.19 -0.27
CA VAL A 191 -1.34 -5.56 1.09
C VAL A 191 -0.07 -5.96 1.86
N PRO A 192 0.51 -5.05 2.65
CA PRO A 192 1.83 -5.24 3.24
C PRO A 192 1.80 -6.06 4.53
N VAL A 193 2.99 -6.49 4.96
CA VAL A 193 3.27 -7.03 6.30
C VAL A 193 4.56 -6.41 6.83
N LEU A 194 4.72 -6.31 8.15
CA LEU A 194 5.89 -5.67 8.78
C LEU A 194 6.07 -4.21 8.28
N GLU A 195 7.31 -3.77 8.11
CA GLU A 195 7.66 -2.42 7.63
C GLU A 195 7.54 -2.25 6.11
N ILE A 196 7.16 -3.31 5.38
CA ILE A 196 7.03 -3.29 3.91
C ILE A 196 6.01 -2.24 3.45
N GLY A 197 5.02 -1.91 4.28
CA GLY A 197 4.04 -0.85 4.00
C GLY A 197 4.64 0.56 3.94
N THR A 198 5.91 0.74 4.32
CA THR A 198 6.61 2.04 4.27
C THR A 198 7.50 2.22 3.04
N VAL A 199 7.50 1.23 2.15
CA VAL A 199 8.35 1.20 0.96
C VAL A 199 7.82 2.18 -0.10
N PRO A 200 8.68 3.02 -0.70
CA PRO A 200 8.29 3.85 -1.84
C PRO A 200 8.18 2.97 -3.10
N TYR A 201 7.09 2.20 -3.23
CA TYR A 201 6.90 1.24 -4.32
C TYR A 201 7.08 1.87 -5.71
N ALA A 202 6.67 3.12 -5.88
CA ALA A 202 6.83 3.89 -7.11
C ALA A 202 8.25 3.81 -7.72
N VAL A 203 9.31 3.74 -6.89
CA VAL A 203 10.69 3.72 -7.38
C VAL A 203 11.27 2.33 -7.64
N LEU A 204 10.52 1.25 -7.39
CA LEU A 204 10.99 -0.11 -7.66
C LEU A 204 11.01 -0.40 -9.16
N LYS A 205 11.92 -1.27 -9.61
CA LYS A 205 12.18 -1.54 -11.03
C LYS A 205 12.16 -3.03 -11.36
N PRO A 206 10.98 -3.69 -11.29
CA PRO A 206 10.90 -5.14 -11.49
C PRO A 206 11.03 -5.58 -12.95
N PHE A 207 10.96 -4.64 -13.90
CA PHE A 207 10.90 -4.93 -15.34
C PHE A 207 12.29 -5.08 -15.96
N LYS A 208 12.39 -5.92 -17.00
CA LYS A 208 13.65 -6.16 -17.73
C LYS A 208 14.26 -4.89 -18.36
N ASN A 209 13.42 -3.93 -18.74
CA ASN A 209 13.84 -2.65 -19.30
C ASN A 209 14.22 -1.60 -18.24
N ASN A 210 14.25 -1.97 -16.96
CA ASN A 210 14.64 -1.11 -15.84
C ASN A 210 13.73 0.13 -15.64
N SER A 211 12.47 0.09 -16.11
CA SER A 211 11.48 1.15 -15.85
C SER A 211 10.97 1.09 -14.40
N PHE A 212 10.48 2.22 -13.89
CA PHE A 212 9.87 2.28 -12.56
C PHE A 212 8.47 1.68 -12.57
N LEU A 213 7.97 1.24 -11.40
CA LEU A 213 6.56 0.81 -11.26
C LEU A 213 5.59 1.94 -11.63
N ILE A 214 5.87 3.17 -11.18
CA ILE A 214 4.99 4.32 -11.42
C ILE A 214 4.84 4.68 -12.90
N ASP A 215 5.81 4.31 -13.74
CA ASP A 215 5.75 4.53 -15.19
C ASP A 215 4.79 3.56 -15.89
N ARG A 216 4.34 2.50 -15.20
CA ARG A 216 3.62 1.36 -15.79
C ARG A 216 2.24 1.15 -15.21
N MET A 217 2.06 1.45 -13.93
CA MET A 217 0.83 1.15 -13.21
C MET A 217 0.56 2.16 -12.10
N SER A 218 -0.71 2.30 -11.77
CA SER A 218 -1.15 2.92 -10.53
C SER A 218 -0.88 1.98 -9.36
N ILE A 219 -0.53 2.55 -8.19
CA ILE A 219 -0.18 1.78 -7.00
C ILE A 219 -1.03 2.31 -5.85
N SER A 220 -1.77 1.41 -5.21
CA SER A 220 -2.49 1.69 -3.98
C SER A 220 -2.02 0.75 -2.86
N VAL A 221 -2.27 1.13 -1.62
CA VAL A 221 -1.92 0.31 -0.45
C VAL A 221 -3.20 0.07 0.33
N ALA A 222 -3.59 -1.19 0.45
CA ALA A 222 -4.65 -1.61 1.34
C ALA A 222 -4.03 -2.03 2.69
N PRO A 223 -4.44 -1.43 3.82
CA PRO A 223 -3.91 -1.80 5.14
C PRO A 223 -4.10 -3.29 5.47
N SER A 224 -5.17 -3.89 4.94
CA SER A 224 -5.48 -5.29 5.11
C SER A 224 -6.08 -5.92 3.85
N LEU A 225 -5.91 -7.25 3.73
CA LEU A 225 -6.60 -8.03 2.71
C LEU A 225 -8.13 -7.91 2.81
N PHE A 226 -8.66 -7.68 4.02
CA PHE A 226 -10.09 -7.54 4.27
C PHE A 226 -10.66 -6.18 3.86
N ASP A 227 -9.79 -5.23 3.51
CA ASP A 227 -10.21 -3.96 2.91
C ASP A 227 -10.51 -4.14 1.41
N VAL A 228 -9.98 -5.20 0.78
CA VAL A 228 -10.24 -5.52 -0.62
C VAL A 228 -11.66 -6.08 -0.77
N GLY A 229 -12.50 -5.31 -1.47
CA GLY A 229 -13.86 -5.72 -1.81
C GLY A 229 -14.91 -5.23 -0.82
N GLN A 230 -14.48 -4.51 0.22
CA GLN A 230 -15.38 -3.68 1.01
C GLN A 230 -16.03 -2.64 0.08
N ALA A 231 -17.34 -2.49 0.20
CA ALA A 231 -18.05 -1.47 -0.56
C ALA A 231 -17.54 -0.09 -0.09
N LEU A 232 -16.81 0.60 -0.96
CA LEU A 232 -16.53 2.01 -0.77
C LEU A 232 -17.88 2.74 -0.82
N TYR A 233 -18.18 3.53 0.20
CA TYR A 233 -19.43 4.26 0.26
C TYR A 233 -19.59 5.16 -0.98
N ARG A 234 -20.76 5.01 -1.59
CA ARG A 234 -21.23 5.58 -2.84
C ARG A 234 -21.11 7.10 -2.85
N ARG A 235 -20.28 7.62 -3.75
CA ARG A 235 -20.45 8.95 -4.34
C ARG A 235 -20.00 8.87 -5.80
N PRO A 236 -20.78 9.41 -6.76
CA PRO A 236 -20.28 9.65 -8.11
C PRO A 236 -18.92 10.33 -8.06
N LEU A 237 -18.02 10.03 -9.00
CA LEU A 237 -16.72 10.70 -9.07
C LEU A 237 -16.87 12.23 -9.13
N THR A 238 -17.95 12.71 -9.77
CA THR A 238 -18.33 14.14 -9.82
C THR A 238 -18.59 14.73 -8.44
N ASP A 239 -19.12 13.95 -7.51
CA ASP A 239 -19.43 14.39 -6.15
C ASP A 239 -18.20 14.39 -5.24
N LEU A 240 -17.13 13.64 -5.56
CA LEU A 240 -15.91 13.57 -4.74
C LEU A 240 -15.24 14.94 -4.59
N PHE A 241 -15.39 15.81 -5.57
CA PHE A 241 -14.75 17.11 -5.63
C PHE A 241 -15.70 18.29 -5.39
N ALA A 242 -17.00 18.04 -5.20
CA ALA A 242 -18.02 19.07 -5.12
C ALA A 242 -17.96 19.95 -3.86
N SER A 243 -17.48 19.42 -2.74
CA SER A 243 -17.40 20.14 -1.45
C SER A 243 -16.04 19.92 -0.77
N PRO A 244 -14.95 20.49 -1.32
CA PRO A 244 -13.62 20.29 -0.77
C PRO A 244 -13.39 21.16 0.47
N LEU A 245 -12.89 20.54 1.54
CA LEU A 245 -12.33 21.22 2.70
C LEU A 245 -10.81 21.15 2.62
N ILE A 246 -10.20 22.31 2.44
CA ILE A 246 -8.76 22.46 2.29
C ILE A 246 -8.21 23.16 3.52
N VAL A 247 -7.18 22.57 4.13
CA VAL A 247 -6.52 23.06 5.33
C VAL A 247 -5.03 23.17 5.04
N GLY A 248 -4.44 24.33 5.30
CA GLY A 248 -3.01 24.59 5.04
C GLY A 248 -2.35 25.37 6.16
N ASN A 249 -1.12 24.99 6.51
CA ASN A 249 -0.25 25.70 7.46
C ASN A 249 -1.00 26.31 8.69
N PRO A 250 -1.65 25.50 9.55
CA PRO A 250 -2.34 26.01 10.72
C PRO A 250 -1.40 26.78 11.67
N TYR A 251 -1.94 27.81 12.33
CA TYR A 251 -1.19 28.54 13.36
C TYR A 251 -0.96 27.65 14.58
N LEU A 252 0.30 27.40 14.93
CA LEU A 252 0.67 26.66 16.12
C LEU A 252 1.41 27.61 17.07
N PRO A 253 0.81 27.99 18.21
CA PRO A 253 1.52 28.82 19.19
C PRO A 253 2.74 28.07 19.72
N GLU A 254 3.73 28.81 20.21
CA GLU A 254 4.85 28.18 20.90
C GLU A 254 4.34 27.32 22.06
N SER A 255 4.67 26.02 22.00
CA SER A 255 4.31 25.04 23.01
C SER A 255 5.52 24.76 23.90
N SER A 256 5.29 24.42 25.18
CA SER A 256 6.32 23.87 26.08
C SER A 256 6.83 22.52 25.60
N ASP A 257 6.01 21.76 24.87
CA ASP A 257 6.24 20.34 24.61
C ASP A 257 6.82 20.11 23.22
N TRP A 258 6.52 20.99 22.26
CA TRP A 258 6.89 20.84 20.86
C TRP A 258 7.58 22.08 20.30
N SER A 259 8.62 21.84 19.51
CA SER A 259 9.17 22.80 18.56
C SER A 259 8.64 22.45 17.18
N VAL A 260 7.92 23.39 16.55
CA VAL A 260 7.23 23.14 15.29
C VAL A 260 7.64 24.21 14.27
N PRO A 261 8.37 23.85 13.20
CA PRO A 261 8.74 24.82 12.17
C PRO A 261 7.51 25.23 11.35
N PRO A 262 7.38 26.49 10.91
CA PRO A 262 6.31 26.88 10.01
C PRO A 262 6.43 26.19 8.64
N LEU A 263 5.30 25.98 7.95
CA LEU A 263 5.24 25.34 6.63
C LEU A 263 4.72 26.31 5.55
N PRO A 264 5.48 27.36 5.17
CA PRO A 264 5.00 28.32 4.17
C PRO A 264 4.69 27.67 2.81
N GLY A 265 5.38 26.60 2.44
CA GLY A 265 5.07 25.83 1.23
C GLY A 265 3.70 25.13 1.30
N ALA A 266 3.29 24.67 2.49
CA ALA A 266 1.97 24.05 2.69
C ALA A 266 0.83 25.08 2.58
N GLU A 267 1.10 26.33 2.96
CA GLU A 267 0.16 27.43 2.77
C GLU A 267 -0.05 27.74 1.28
N GLN A 268 1.05 27.88 0.53
CA GLN A 268 1.02 28.12 -0.91
C GLN A 268 0.31 26.97 -1.65
N GLU A 269 0.60 25.73 -1.27
CA GLU A 269 -0.06 24.53 -1.79
C GLU A 269 -1.56 24.56 -1.53
N ALA A 270 -1.99 24.83 -0.29
CA ALA A 270 -3.41 24.92 0.05
C ALA A 270 -4.13 26.05 -0.70
N GLN A 271 -3.49 27.20 -0.89
CA GLN A 271 -4.04 28.30 -1.69
C GLN A 271 -4.18 27.92 -3.17
N ALA A 272 -3.18 27.24 -3.74
CA ALA A 272 -3.21 26.79 -5.13
C ALA A 272 -4.32 25.77 -5.36
N ILE A 273 -4.44 24.75 -4.50
CA ILE A 273 -5.50 23.75 -4.60
C ILE A 273 -6.87 24.39 -4.38
N ALA A 274 -7.01 25.32 -3.43
CA ALA A 274 -8.28 26.02 -3.21
C ALA A 274 -8.72 26.85 -4.41
N THR A 275 -7.77 27.50 -5.09
CA THR A 275 -8.03 28.21 -6.35
C THR A 275 -8.52 27.26 -7.44
N MET A 276 -7.84 26.12 -7.65
CA MET A 276 -8.25 25.10 -8.62
C MET A 276 -9.65 24.55 -8.36
N MET A 277 -10.03 24.48 -7.08
CA MET A 277 -11.28 23.89 -6.61
C MET A 277 -12.38 24.93 -6.33
N ASN A 278 -12.14 26.20 -6.66
CA ASN A 278 -13.05 27.32 -6.42
C ASN A 278 -13.63 27.35 -4.98
N THR A 279 -12.76 27.21 -3.97
CA THR A 279 -13.12 27.22 -2.55
C THR A 279 -12.18 28.11 -1.75
N VAL A 280 -12.49 28.34 -0.46
CA VAL A 280 -11.64 29.10 0.46
C VAL A 280 -10.95 28.14 1.43
N PRO A 281 -9.60 28.12 1.50
CA PRO A 281 -8.89 27.24 2.40
C PRO A 281 -8.96 27.76 3.84
N LEU A 282 -8.89 26.86 4.81
CA LEU A 282 -8.63 27.19 6.20
C LEU A 282 -7.12 27.28 6.41
N LEU A 283 -6.62 28.50 6.62
CA LEU A 283 -5.21 28.78 6.84
C LEU A 283 -4.97 29.33 8.25
N ASP A 284 -3.74 29.22 8.73
CA ASP A 284 -3.26 29.89 9.94
C ASP A 284 -4.22 29.72 11.13
N LYS A 285 -4.68 30.80 11.78
CA LYS A 285 -5.61 30.77 12.93
C LYS A 285 -7.01 30.26 12.60
N GLN A 286 -7.39 30.19 11.32
CA GLN A 286 -8.72 29.72 10.91
C GLN A 286 -8.82 28.19 10.92
N ALA A 287 -7.70 27.48 10.79
CA ALA A 287 -7.61 26.02 10.73
C ALA A 287 -7.77 25.35 12.09
N THR A 288 -8.83 25.70 12.83
CA THR A 288 -9.13 25.13 14.15
C THR A 288 -9.83 23.78 14.06
N LYS A 289 -9.67 22.95 15.08
CA LYS A 289 -10.40 21.67 15.20
C LYS A 289 -11.92 21.87 15.08
N THR A 290 -12.46 22.90 15.74
CA THR A 290 -13.90 23.20 15.71
C THR A 290 -14.39 23.55 14.31
N GLU A 291 -13.67 24.42 13.59
CA GLU A 291 -14.02 24.80 12.22
C GLU A 291 -13.92 23.62 11.25
N ILE A 292 -12.91 22.77 11.41
CA ILE A 292 -12.74 21.58 10.58
C ILE A 292 -13.86 20.57 10.85
N LEU A 293 -14.16 20.27 12.11
CA LEU A 293 -15.20 19.29 12.47
C LEU A 293 -16.61 19.75 12.10
N SER A 294 -16.88 21.05 12.03
CA SER A 294 -18.18 21.57 11.57
C SER A 294 -18.40 21.34 10.07
N ARG A 295 -17.31 21.30 9.28
CA ARG A 295 -17.33 21.14 7.81
C ARG A 295 -17.14 19.70 7.35
N VAL A 296 -16.31 18.91 8.05
CA VAL A 296 -15.87 17.56 7.63
C VAL A 296 -17.02 16.63 7.26
N LYS A 297 -18.15 16.69 7.96
CA LYS A 297 -19.32 15.84 7.73
C LYS A 297 -20.02 16.13 6.39
N LYS A 298 -19.86 17.34 5.86
CA LYS A 298 -20.46 17.80 4.60
C LYS A 298 -19.46 17.78 3.44
N SER A 299 -18.16 17.67 3.74
CA SER A 299 -17.12 17.67 2.73
C SER A 299 -17.09 16.37 1.93
N SER A 300 -16.77 16.49 0.65
CA SER A 300 -16.53 15.36 -0.25
C SER A 300 -15.04 15.02 -0.38
N LEU A 301 -14.18 16.03 -0.20
CA LEU A 301 -12.73 15.92 -0.18
C LEU A 301 -12.18 16.60 1.07
N LEU A 302 -11.24 15.95 1.74
CA LEU A 302 -10.47 16.54 2.82
C LEU A 302 -9.01 16.65 2.36
N TYR A 303 -8.50 17.86 2.28
CA TYR A 303 -7.11 18.13 1.90
C TYR A 303 -6.38 18.78 3.08
N PHE A 304 -5.34 18.14 3.58
CA PHE A 304 -4.56 18.61 4.72
C PHE A 304 -3.10 18.77 4.34
N ALA A 305 -2.65 20.02 4.24
CA ALA A 305 -1.25 20.40 4.15
C ALA A 305 -0.80 20.96 5.52
N THR A 306 -0.53 20.07 6.47
CA THR A 306 -0.14 20.42 7.86
C THR A 306 0.86 19.41 8.42
N HIS A 307 1.40 19.70 9.61
CA HIS A 307 2.17 18.74 10.38
C HIS A 307 1.30 17.58 10.86
N GLY A 308 1.80 16.36 10.64
CA GLY A 308 1.22 15.13 11.17
C GLY A 308 2.27 14.34 11.93
N ILE A 309 1.89 13.86 13.10
CA ILE A 309 2.68 12.90 13.89
C ILE A 309 2.03 11.54 13.74
N ALA A 310 2.82 10.56 13.30
CA ALA A 310 2.45 9.15 13.34
C ALA A 310 3.23 8.47 14.47
N ASN A 311 2.53 7.76 15.35
CA ASN A 311 3.15 7.00 16.44
C ASN A 311 2.86 5.51 16.26
N SER A 312 3.89 4.73 15.95
CA SER A 312 3.72 3.29 15.71
C SER A 312 3.45 2.48 16.98
N ARG A 313 3.84 2.98 18.17
CA ARG A 313 3.63 2.31 19.46
C ARG A 313 2.26 2.59 20.04
N ASP A 314 1.76 3.80 19.83
CA ASP A 314 0.42 4.23 20.22
C ASP A 314 -0.27 4.94 19.04
N PRO A 315 -0.76 4.19 18.04
CA PRO A 315 -1.31 4.79 16.82
C PRO A 315 -2.64 5.52 17.02
N LEU A 316 -3.42 5.16 18.05
CA LEU A 316 -4.73 5.75 18.29
C LEU A 316 -4.65 7.07 19.06
N SER A 317 -3.81 7.12 20.10
CA SER A 317 -3.74 8.31 20.97
C SER A 317 -2.46 9.12 20.74
N GLY A 318 -1.42 8.49 20.21
CA GLY A 318 -0.13 9.12 19.97
C GLY A 318 0.04 9.72 18.57
N GLY A 319 -0.86 9.42 17.64
CA GLY A 319 -0.87 10.00 16.29
C GLY A 319 -1.88 11.13 16.16
N PHE A 320 -1.51 12.25 15.54
CA PHE A 320 -2.38 13.42 15.40
C PHE A 320 -1.94 14.35 14.27
N LEU A 321 -2.90 15.10 13.73
CA LEU A 321 -2.64 16.28 12.89
C LEU A 321 -2.58 17.51 13.78
N MET A 322 -1.61 18.41 13.54
CA MET A 322 -1.51 19.67 14.25
C MET A 322 -2.45 20.69 13.60
N LEU A 323 -3.37 21.24 14.41
CA LEU A 323 -4.39 22.21 14.02
C LEU A 323 -4.29 23.44 14.91
N SER A 324 -4.88 24.55 14.49
CA SER A 324 -4.82 25.78 15.27
C SER A 324 -5.62 25.68 16.57
N ALA A 325 -5.07 26.25 17.64
CA ALA A 325 -5.65 26.19 18.98
C ALA A 325 -6.92 27.03 19.12
N GLN A 326 -6.97 28.24 18.54
CA GLN A 326 -8.13 29.15 18.62
C GLN A 326 -8.18 30.14 17.45
N LYS A 327 -9.40 30.52 17.08
CA LYS A 327 -9.73 31.61 16.15
C LYS A 327 -9.74 32.89 16.99
N ILE A 328 -8.68 33.69 16.95
CA ILE A 328 -8.74 35.06 17.50
C ILE A 328 -9.25 35.95 16.39
#